data_AF-A0A523R8C0-F1
#
_entry.id   AF-A0A523R8C0-F1
#
_cell.length_a   1.000
_cell.length_b   1.000
_cell.length_c   1.000
_cell.angle_alpha   90.00
_cell.angle_beta   90.00
_cell.angle_gamma   90.00
#
_symmetry.space_group_name_H-M   'P 1'
#
loop_
_entity.id
_entity.type
_entity.pdbx_description
1 polymer ?
#
loop_
_entity_poly.entity_id
_entity_poly.type
_entity_poly.pdbx_seq_one_letter_code
_entity_poly.pdbx_strand_id
1 'polypeptide(L)' 'MRARACIKCKEYMIIHAANPSNRIKIEFFERKHHLHTLITVNLEEIIDQYQIIKNNGSKEPSNETSNS' A
#
# COMPACT_ATOMS: atom_id res chain seq x y z
N MET A 1 4.36 -5.00 -9.91
CA MET A 1 3.89 -3.73 -9.27
C MET A 1 4.63 -3.57 -7.94
N ARG A 2 5.16 -2.39 -7.60
CA ARG A 2 5.89 -2.18 -6.34
C ARG A 2 4.96 -1.72 -5.22
N ALA A 3 5.24 -2.18 -4.00
CA ALA A 3 4.54 -1.79 -2.80
C ALA A 3 5.52 -1.32 -1.72
N ARG A 4 5.11 -0.31 -0.95
CA ARG A 4 5.78 0.09 0.30
C ARG A 4 5.05 -0.59 1.45
N ALA A 5 5.77 -1.36 2.25
CA ALA A 5 5.17 -2.19 3.30
C ALA A 5 5.82 -1.96 4.66
N CYS A 6 5.01 -2.03 5.72
CA CYS A 6 5.45 -1.94 7.10
C CYS A 6 5.52 -3.35 7.70
N ILE A 7 6.71 -3.79 8.12
CA ILE A 7 6.91 -5.15 8.65
C ILE A 7 6.08 -5.38 9.92
N LYS A 8 6.04 -4.39 10.82
CA LYS A 8 5.36 -4.48 12.12
C LYS A 8 3.84 -4.44 12.00
N CYS A 9 3.29 -3.56 11.18
CA CYS A 9 1.84 -3.40 11.04
C CYS A 9 1.21 -4.41 10.07
N LYS A 10 2.03 -5.07 9.23
CA LYS A 10 1.55 -5.88 8.12
C LYS A 10 0.60 -5.08 7.21
N GLU A 11 0.90 -3.80 7.02
CA GLU A 11 0.19 -2.89 6.12
C GLU A 11 1.06 -2.55 4.91
N TYR A 12 0.46 -2.35 3.74
CA TYR A 12 1.17 -1.89 2.55
C TYR A 12 0.39 -0.82 1.76
N MET A 13 1.10 -0.10 0.90
CA MET A 13 0.52 0.74 -0.14
C MET A 13 1.18 0.48 -1.49
N ILE A 14 0.41 0.59 -2.55
CA ILE A 14 0.92 0.45 -3.92
C ILE A 14 1.63 1.74 -4.33
N ILE A 15 2.81 1.61 -4.94
CA ILE A 15 3.59 2.72 -5.48
C ILE A 15 3.23 2.89 -6.97
N HIS A 16 2.47 3.93 -7.28
CA HIS A 16 2.19 4.35 -8.66
C HIS A 16 3.16 5.44 -9.10
N ALA A 17 4.24 5.08 -9.80
CA ALA A 17 5.30 6.02 -10.22
C ALA A 17 4.81 7.12 -11.18
N ALA A 18 3.78 6.84 -11.99
CA ALA A 18 3.21 7.80 -12.92
C ALA A 18 2.21 8.79 -12.27
N ASN A 19 1.82 8.58 -11.01
CA ASN A 19 0.82 9.41 -10.34
C ASN A 19 1.51 10.37 -9.34
N PRO A 20 1.49 11.70 -9.56
CA PRO A 20 2.13 12.65 -8.65
C PRO A 20 1.53 12.64 -7.24
N SER A 21 0.23 12.33 -7.08
CA SER A 21 -0.42 12.19 -5.78
C SER A 21 0.09 11.00 -4.96
N ASN A 22 0.78 10.05 -5.60
CA ASN A 22 1.40 8.92 -4.94
C ASN A 22 2.48 9.37 -3.94
N ARG A 23 3.21 10.46 -4.24
CA ARG A 23 4.22 10.99 -3.33
C ARG A 23 3.62 11.38 -1.98
N ILE A 24 2.48 12.07 -1.99
CA ILE A 24 1.78 12.49 -0.76
C ILE A 24 1.30 11.26 0.02
N LYS A 25 0.78 10.24 -0.67
CA LYS A 25 0.37 8.98 -0.03
C LYS A 25 1.56 8.24 0.62
N ILE A 26 2.72 8.21 -0.05
CA ILE A 26 3.95 7.64 0.49
C ILE A 26 4.39 8.40 1.73
N GLU A 27 4.48 9.73 1.65
CA GLU A 27 4.88 10.56 2.79
C GLU A 27 3.92 10.36 3.97
N PHE A 28 2.61 10.27 3.73
CA PHE A 28 1.64 9.96 4.79
C PHE A 28 1.88 8.57 5.40
N PHE A 29 2.06 7.54 4.57
CA PHE A 29 2.34 6.18 5.03
C PHE A 29 3.63 6.12 5.87
N GLU A 30 4.69 6.79 5.44
CA GLU A 30 5.97 6.82 6.14
C GLU A 30 5.87 7.59 7.46
N ARG A 31 5.11 8.68 7.51
CA ARG A 31 4.85 9.41 8.77
C ARG A 31 4.02 8.59 9.75
N LYS A 32 2.98 7.89 9.29
CA LYS A 32 2.18 6.96 10.12
C LYS A 32 3.05 5.86 10.73
N HIS A 33 4.06 5.40 9.99
CA HIS A 33 4.94 4.28 10.36
C HIS A 33 6.38 4.70 10.69
N HIS A 34 6.60 5.95 11.12
CA HIS A 34 7.93 6.56 11.24
C HIS A 34 8.93 5.85 12.17
N LEU A 35 8.45 5.01 13.10
CA LEU A 35 9.29 4.20 14.00
C LEU A 35 9.31 2.70 13.64
N HIS A 36 8.73 2.34 12.50
CA HIS A 36 8.65 0.94 12.07
C HIS A 36 9.59 0.68 10.90
N THR A 37 10.01 -0.57 10.75
CA THR A 37 10.78 -0.99 9.59
C THR A 37 9.89 -1.01 8.36
N LEU A 38 10.27 -0.23 7.36
CA LEU A 38 9.60 -0.12 6.07
C LEU A 38 10.47 -0.74 4.98
N ILE A 39 9.85 -1.55 4.12
CA ILE A 39 10.50 -2.18 2.98
C ILE A 39 9.76 -1.84 1.70
N THR A 40 10.48 -1.84 0.58
CA THR A 40 9.91 -1.73 -0.75
C THR A 40 10.09 -3.07 -1.43
N VAL A 41 9.00 -3.71 -1.82
CA VAL A 41 8.97 -5.07 -2.36
C VAL A 41 8.02 -5.14 -3.55
N ASN A 42 8.01 -6.26 -4.28
CA ASN A 42 6.94 -6.49 -5.24
C ASN A 42 5.65 -6.86 -4.49
N LEU A 43 4.51 -6.40 -5.00
CA LEU A 43 3.20 -6.65 -4.39
C LEU A 43 2.93 -8.15 -4.21
N GLU A 44 3.30 -8.96 -5.19
CA GLU A 44 3.14 -10.42 -5.19
C GLU A 44 3.83 -11.11 -4.00
N GLU A 45 4.88 -10.51 -3.43
CA GLU A 45 5.60 -11.08 -2.27
C GLU A 45 4.82 -10.93 -0.96
N ILE A 46 3.85 -10.02 -0.90
CA ILE A 46 3.18 -9.63 0.35
C ILE A 46 1.64 -9.65 0.28
N ILE A 47 1.04 -9.81 -0.90
CA ILE A 47 -0.40 -9.62 -1.12
C ILE A 47 -1.27 -10.51 -0.24
N ASP A 48 -0.83 -11.74 0.04
CA ASP A 48 -1.57 -12.70 0.88
C ASP A 48 -1.30 -12.53 2.38
N GLN A 49 -0.31 -11.71 2.75
CA GLN A 49 0.19 -11.59 4.12
C GLN A 49 -0.03 -10.20 4.73
N TYR A 50 -0.20 -9.17 3.89
CA TYR A 50 -0.29 -7.77 4.31
C TYR A 50 -1.63 -7.19 3.86
N GLN A 51 -2.14 -6.24 4.62
CA GLN A 51 -3.37 -5.53 4.32
C GLN A 51 -3.07 -4.20 3.62
N ILE A 52 -3.89 -3.83 2.63
CA ILE A 52 -3.76 -2.51 2.01
C ILE A 52 -4.13 -1.44 3.04
N ILE A 53 -3.35 -0.36 3.11
CA ILE A 53 -3.66 0.75 4.02
C ILE A 53 -4.98 1.40 3.60
N LYS A 54 -5.97 1.36 4.48
CA LYS A 54 -7.25 2.05 4.27
C LYS A 54 -7.06 3.52 4.61
N ASN A 55 -6.76 4.34 3.61
CA ASN A 55 -6.91 5.79 3.75
C ASN A 55 -8.40 6.12 3.67
N ASN A 56 -8.96 6.76 4.69
CA ASN A 56 -10.35 7.23 4.76
C ASN A 56 -10.72 8.30 3.69
N GLY A 57 -9.96 8.44 2.61
CA GLY A 57 -10.13 9.47 1.57
C GLY A 57 -9.99 8.97 0.13
N SER A 58 -10.00 7.67 -0.11
CA SER A 58 -10.08 7.15 -1.49
C SER A 58 -10.94 5.89 -1.50
N LYS A 59 -12.19 6.02 -1.94
CA LYS A 59 -12.89 4.88 -2.53
C LYS A 59 -12.09 4.52 -3.78
N GLU A 60 -11.25 3.50 -3.71
CA GLU A 60 -10.92 2.70 -4.89
C GLU A 60 -11.70 1.39 -4.79
N PRO A 61 -12.27 0.92 -5.91
CA PRO A 61 -13.29 -0.10 -5.90
C PRO A 61 -12.68 -1.45 -5.52
N SER A 62 -13.42 -2.20 -4.72
CA SER A 62 -13.36 -3.65 -4.74
C SER A 62 -13.42 -4.11 -6.19
N ASN A 63 -12.32 -4.69 -6.68
CA ASN A 63 -12.41 -5.62 -7.80
C ASN A 63 -13.20 -6.82 -7.27
N GLU A 64 -14.52 -6.74 -7.41
CA GLU A 64 -15.36 -7.93 -7.51
C GLU A 64 -14.94 -8.61 -8.81
N THR A 65 -14.10 -9.63 -8.67
CA THR A 65 -13.83 -10.60 -9.73
C THR A 65 -15.16 -11.17 -10.17
N SER A 66 -15.66 -10.70 -11.31
CA SER A 66 -16.67 -11.41 -12.08
C SER A 66 -16.08 -12.77 -12.41
N ASN A 67 -16.70 -13.85 -11.93
CA ASN A 67 -16.54 -15.15 -12.54
C ASN A 67 -17.82 -15.96 -12.40
N SER A 68 -18.36 -16.27 -13.59
CA SER A 68 -19.37 -17.27 -13.98
C SER A 68 -20.84 -16.96 -13.67
#